data_AF-A0A3R6ATL9-F1
#
_entry.id   AF-A0A3R6ATL9-F1
#
_cell.length_a   1.000
_cell.length_b   1.000
_cell.length_c   1.000
_cell.angle_alpha   90.00
_cell.angle_beta   90.00
_cell.angle_gamma   90.00
#
_symmetry.space_group_name_H-M   'P 1'
#
loop_
_entity.id
_entity.type
_entity.pdbx_description
1 polymer ?
#
loop_
_entity_poly.entity_id
_entity_poly.type
_entity_poly.pdbx_seq_one_letter_code
_entity_poly.pdbx_strand_id
1 'polypeptide(L)'
;MSGYAIDSNGNAVAINNAKQIQMVQPLENRRKELVKYVYQLTPLLQSAGLNVNTNQFTLLFSPNGILEKIVLFAKIPLQSNSPLVKQAFEASTHYDYPFQSNQQKAFLKSIYCIQVNYKPTWWYVSAEVITLERNIIDGIWISAKKEASIPYYAFQSKYQLKSVEQPIQSPQTFWCISLTGESLPDNVNDLFPLMAQIPSKSTILADAVSKVNQNIGISAKDSNSNQISSCLRLINSPLNGKIYPLYKELKQFISRTYPYADDEHGAFNISYKDDAIRFQLQDGRKAEIFVKGNALSPTFVSGGYTVKGVSAMKEAIANGNCFRKTTWFDTKASPYILRKSRKENKPK
;
A
#
# COMPACT_ATOMS: atom_id res chain seq x y z
N MET A 1 10.03 -18.08 21.17
CA MET A 1 9.65 -16.70 21.52
C MET A 1 8.19 -16.54 21.21
N SER A 2 7.40 -16.06 22.17
CA SER A 2 5.99 -15.82 21.94
C SER A 2 5.77 -14.45 21.31
N GLY A 3 5.44 -14.41 20.02
CA GLY A 3 5.00 -13.17 19.37
C GLY A 3 3.48 -13.07 19.39
N TYR A 4 2.93 -11.88 19.17
CA TYR A 4 1.51 -11.68 18.90
C TYR A 4 1.32 -11.14 17.48
N ALA A 5 0.27 -11.60 16.82
CA ALA A 5 -0.25 -11.02 15.59
C ALA A 5 -1.73 -10.67 15.77
N ILE A 6 -2.27 -9.87 14.86
CA ILE A 6 -3.70 -9.53 14.84
C ILE A 6 -4.36 -10.24 13.66
N ASP A 7 -5.41 -11.01 13.93
CA ASP A 7 -6.20 -11.68 12.91
C ASP A 7 -7.12 -10.69 12.14
N SER A 8 -7.92 -11.19 11.21
CA SER A 8 -8.88 -10.37 10.44
C SER A 8 -10.07 -9.86 11.26
N ASN A 9 -10.26 -10.37 12.48
CA ASN A 9 -11.28 -9.94 13.43
C ASN A 9 -10.75 -8.95 14.49
N GLY A 10 -9.45 -8.63 14.44
CA GLY A 10 -8.83 -7.71 15.38
C GLY A 10 -8.36 -8.35 16.68
N ASN A 11 -8.39 -9.68 16.78
CA ASN A 11 -7.97 -10.40 17.98
C ASN A 11 -6.46 -10.62 17.96
N ALA A 12 -5.84 -10.47 19.12
CA ALA A 12 -4.45 -10.86 19.31
C ALA A 12 -4.30 -12.39 19.41
N VAL A 13 -3.51 -12.96 18.50
CA VAL A 13 -3.22 -14.39 18.43
C VAL A 13 -1.73 -14.63 18.71
N ALA A 14 -1.42 -15.60 19.57
CA ALA A 14 -0.04 -15.96 19.90
C ALA A 14 0.61 -16.75 18.74
N ILE A 15 1.79 -16.29 18.31
CA ILE A 15 2.57 -16.80 17.17
C ILE A 15 3.35 -18.09 17.52
N ASN A 16 3.23 -18.61 18.74
CA ASN A 16 4.13 -19.65 19.30
C ASN A 16 4.22 -20.95 18.48
N ASN A 17 3.33 -21.13 17.49
CA ASN A 17 3.43 -22.16 16.48
C ASN A 17 3.74 -21.52 15.12
N ALA A 18 5.02 -21.47 14.74
CA ALA A 18 5.52 -20.90 13.48
C ALA A 18 4.94 -21.51 12.18
N LYS A 19 3.96 -22.43 12.27
CA LYS A 19 3.26 -23.03 11.14
C LYS A 19 2.07 -22.21 10.61
N GLN A 20 1.59 -21.19 11.33
CA GLN A 20 0.38 -20.44 10.92
C GLN A 20 0.66 -19.12 10.20
N ILE A 21 1.90 -18.61 10.22
CA ILE A 21 2.21 -17.37 9.48
C ILE A 21 2.54 -17.77 8.05
N GLN A 22 1.66 -17.38 7.12
CA GLN A 22 1.65 -17.69 5.69
C GLN A 22 0.98 -19.03 5.29
N MET A 23 -0.28 -19.25 5.68
CA MET A 23 -1.18 -20.01 4.81
C MET A 23 -1.56 -19.14 3.61
N VAL A 24 -0.66 -19.05 2.62
CA VAL A 24 -1.01 -18.45 1.33
C VAL A 24 -2.06 -19.36 0.69
N GLN A 25 -3.28 -18.85 0.57
CA GLN A 25 -4.33 -19.59 -0.14
C GLN A 25 -3.87 -19.92 -1.57
N PRO A 26 -4.19 -21.12 -2.09
CA PRO A 26 -3.91 -21.47 -3.48
C PRO A 26 -4.44 -20.41 -4.44
N LEU A 27 -3.66 -20.09 -5.49
CA LEU A 27 -3.99 -19.06 -6.48
C LEU A 27 -5.40 -19.25 -7.06
N GLU A 28 -5.80 -20.50 -7.30
CA GLU A 28 -7.12 -20.83 -7.84
C GLU A 28 -8.27 -20.43 -6.90
N ASN A 29 -8.11 -20.60 -5.59
CA ASN A 29 -9.12 -20.17 -4.61
C ASN A 29 -9.21 -18.64 -4.58
N ARG A 30 -8.05 -17.97 -4.56
CA ARG A 30 -7.96 -16.50 -4.61
C ARG A 30 -8.61 -15.94 -5.88
N ARG A 31 -8.39 -16.61 -7.03
CA ARG A 31 -9.05 -16.28 -8.31
C ARG A 31 -10.56 -16.40 -8.20
N LYS A 32 -11.08 -17.50 -7.67
CA LYS A 32 -12.54 -17.70 -7.50
C LYS A 32 -13.17 -16.61 -6.63
N GLU A 33 -12.48 -16.16 -5.58
CA GLU A 33 -12.95 -15.06 -4.73
C GLU A 33 -12.99 -13.72 -5.48
N LEU A 34 -11.91 -13.35 -6.20
CA LEU A 34 -11.88 -12.12 -7.00
C LEU A 34 -12.90 -12.14 -8.14
N VAL A 35 -13.10 -13.29 -8.78
CA VAL A 35 -14.16 -13.48 -9.78
C VAL A 35 -15.51 -13.15 -9.16
N LYS A 36 -15.85 -13.76 -8.01
CA LYS A 36 -17.11 -13.46 -7.30
C LYS A 36 -17.25 -11.98 -6.96
N TYR A 37 -16.15 -11.32 -6.55
CA TYR A 37 -16.14 -9.87 -6.32
C TYR A 37 -16.52 -9.09 -7.58
N VAL A 38 -15.91 -9.41 -8.73
CA VAL A 38 -16.22 -8.76 -10.02
C VAL A 38 -17.66 -8.99 -10.46
N TYR A 39 -18.20 -10.19 -10.23
CA TYR A 39 -19.61 -10.49 -10.53
C TYR A 39 -20.60 -9.71 -9.66
N GLN A 40 -20.22 -9.31 -8.43
CA GLN A 40 -21.04 -8.41 -7.60
C GLN A 40 -20.83 -6.93 -7.98
N LEU A 41 -19.63 -6.56 -8.41
CA LEU A 41 -19.30 -5.19 -8.80
C LEU A 41 -19.97 -4.79 -10.12
N THR A 42 -19.96 -5.68 -11.11
CA THR A 42 -20.41 -5.39 -12.48
C THR A 42 -21.87 -4.90 -12.55
N PRO A 43 -22.85 -5.56 -11.91
CA PRO A 43 -24.24 -5.09 -11.91
C PRO A 43 -24.42 -3.69 -11.29
N LEU A 44 -23.62 -3.35 -10.27
CA LEU A 44 -23.68 -2.03 -9.64
C LEU A 44 -23.19 -0.93 -10.58
N LEU A 45 -22.14 -1.22 -11.36
CA LEU A 45 -21.61 -0.29 -12.37
C LEU A 45 -22.58 -0.13 -13.54
N GLN A 46 -23.19 -1.23 -14.00
CA GLN A 46 -24.22 -1.21 -15.05
C GLN A 46 -25.47 -0.43 -14.60
N SER A 47 -25.92 -0.64 -13.37
CA SER A 47 -27.05 0.10 -12.79
C SER A 47 -26.78 1.60 -12.65
N ALA A 48 -25.51 1.99 -12.55
CA ALA A 48 -25.07 3.38 -12.54
C ALA A 48 -24.85 3.95 -13.96
N GLY A 49 -25.22 3.21 -15.01
CA GLY A 49 -25.16 3.66 -16.41
C GLY A 49 -23.82 3.43 -17.10
N LEU A 50 -22.89 2.69 -16.51
CA LEU A 50 -21.63 2.35 -17.17
C LEU A 50 -21.79 1.11 -18.06
N ASN A 51 -21.36 1.20 -19.31
CA ASN A 51 -21.28 0.04 -20.19
C ASN A 51 -20.03 -0.77 -19.85
N VAL A 52 -20.17 -1.68 -18.88
CA VAL A 52 -19.10 -2.57 -18.42
C VAL A 52 -19.56 -4.02 -18.40
N ASN A 53 -18.65 -4.94 -18.70
CA ASN A 53 -18.86 -6.37 -18.61
C ASN A 53 -17.77 -7.03 -17.76
N THR A 54 -18.05 -8.21 -17.21
CA THR A 54 -17.11 -8.93 -16.35
C THR A 54 -15.80 -9.25 -17.06
N ASN A 55 -15.82 -9.57 -18.36
CA ASN A 55 -14.63 -9.87 -19.16
C ASN A 55 -13.67 -8.68 -19.37
N GLN A 56 -14.06 -7.46 -19.01
CA GLN A 56 -13.24 -6.25 -19.12
C GLN A 56 -12.34 -6.03 -17.91
N PHE A 57 -12.50 -6.82 -16.84
CA PHE A 57 -11.65 -6.74 -15.66
C PHE A 57 -10.45 -7.68 -15.76
N THR A 58 -9.30 -7.17 -15.34
CA THR A 58 -8.06 -7.94 -15.17
C THR A 58 -7.80 -8.17 -13.69
N LEU A 59 -7.36 -9.37 -13.33
CA LEU A 59 -6.96 -9.72 -11.97
C LEU A 59 -5.44 -9.79 -11.87
N LEU A 60 -4.88 -9.10 -10.88
CA LEU A 60 -3.45 -9.13 -10.57
C LEU A 60 -3.23 -9.76 -9.19
N PHE A 61 -2.32 -10.73 -9.12
CA PHE A 61 -1.99 -11.43 -7.88
C PHE A 61 -0.54 -11.18 -7.51
N SER A 62 -0.32 -10.67 -6.30
CA SER A 62 1.04 -10.60 -5.76
C SER A 62 1.56 -12.00 -5.41
N PRO A 63 2.88 -12.21 -5.52
CA PRO A 63 3.54 -13.46 -5.13
C PRO A 63 3.34 -13.81 -3.65
N ASN A 64 3.27 -12.79 -2.79
CA ASN A 64 3.20 -12.99 -1.35
C ASN A 64 1.80 -13.40 -0.85
N GLY A 65 0.79 -13.39 -1.72
CA GLY A 65 -0.58 -13.80 -1.39
C GLY A 65 -1.36 -12.80 -0.53
N ILE A 66 -0.79 -11.64 -0.22
CA ILE A 66 -1.38 -10.65 0.68
C ILE A 66 -2.09 -9.55 -0.11
N LEU A 67 -1.54 -9.18 -1.27
CA LEU A 67 -2.03 -8.07 -2.08
C LEU A 67 -2.59 -8.56 -3.41
N GLU A 68 -3.80 -8.13 -3.74
CA GLU A 68 -4.49 -8.45 -4.99
C GLU A 68 -5.03 -7.17 -5.61
N LYS A 69 -5.17 -7.15 -6.94
CA LYS A 69 -5.76 -6.01 -7.64
C LYS A 69 -6.78 -6.47 -8.65
N ILE A 70 -7.85 -5.70 -8.76
CA ILE A 70 -8.80 -5.75 -9.86
C ILE A 70 -8.59 -4.48 -10.67
N VAL A 71 -8.36 -4.62 -11.97
CA VAL A 71 -8.08 -3.50 -12.86
C VAL A 71 -9.15 -3.44 -13.93
N LEU A 72 -9.76 -2.27 -14.09
CA LEU A 72 -10.63 -1.94 -15.20
C LEU A 72 -9.94 -0.88 -16.05
N PHE A 73 -9.63 -1.20 -17.31
CA PHE A 73 -9.10 -0.19 -18.23
C PHE A 73 -10.24 0.67 -18.75
N ALA A 74 -10.06 1.98 -18.63
CA ALA A 74 -11.03 3.00 -18.96
C ALA A 74 -10.56 3.78 -20.18
N LYS A 75 -11.49 4.08 -21.09
CA LYS A 75 -11.29 5.04 -22.17
C LYS A 75 -12.25 6.22 -22.01
N ILE A 76 -11.70 7.43 -22.10
CA ILE A 76 -12.42 8.69 -21.95
C ILE A 76 -12.27 9.47 -23.27
N PRO A 77 -13.36 9.84 -23.95
CA PRO A 77 -13.27 10.52 -25.23
C PRO A 77 -12.72 11.93 -25.07
N LEU A 78 -11.86 12.34 -26.00
CA LEU A 78 -11.29 13.69 -26.09
C LEU A 78 -11.75 14.38 -27.36
N GLN A 79 -11.95 15.70 -27.27
CA GLN A 79 -12.24 16.52 -28.43
C GLN A 79 -10.98 16.71 -29.28
N SER A 80 -11.07 16.45 -30.59
CA SER A 80 -9.92 16.49 -31.51
C SER A 80 -9.23 17.86 -31.60
N ASN A 81 -9.96 18.95 -31.31
CA ASN A 81 -9.43 20.33 -31.32
C ASN A 81 -8.85 20.77 -29.96
N SER A 82 -8.86 19.90 -28.94
CA SER A 82 -8.33 20.22 -27.62
C SER A 82 -6.81 20.49 -27.65
N PRO A 83 -6.30 21.50 -26.93
CA PRO A 83 -4.87 21.71 -26.74
C PRO A 83 -4.13 20.45 -26.24
N LEU A 84 -4.81 19.61 -25.45
CA LEU A 84 -4.25 18.35 -24.94
C LEU A 84 -3.97 17.33 -26.04
N VAL A 85 -4.85 17.26 -27.05
CA VAL A 85 -4.68 16.36 -28.19
C VAL A 85 -3.50 16.81 -29.05
N LYS A 86 -3.36 18.13 -29.27
CA LYS A 86 -2.20 18.70 -29.99
C LYS A 86 -0.89 18.38 -29.28
N GLN A 87 -0.82 18.62 -27.96
CA GLN A 87 0.36 18.30 -27.15
C GLN A 87 0.67 16.80 -27.14
N ALA A 88 -0.34 15.94 -27.06
CA ALA A 88 -0.13 14.49 -27.11
C ALA A 88 0.39 14.04 -28.48
N PHE A 89 -0.14 14.60 -29.57
CA PHE A 89 0.34 14.34 -30.92
C PHE A 89 1.80 14.77 -31.07
N GLU A 90 2.14 16.01 -30.71
CA GLU A 90 3.53 16.52 -30.72
C GLU A 90 4.47 15.65 -29.89
N ALA A 91 4.04 15.24 -28.68
CA ALA A 91 4.82 14.36 -27.81
C ALA A 91 5.01 12.93 -28.35
N SER A 92 4.14 12.50 -29.28
CA SER A 92 4.25 11.18 -29.93
C SER A 92 5.11 11.21 -31.19
N THR A 93 5.21 12.36 -31.87
CA THR A 93 5.96 12.51 -33.12
C THR A 93 7.37 13.08 -32.92
N HIS A 94 7.66 13.71 -31.79
CA HIS A 94 8.97 14.30 -31.48
C HIS A 94 9.66 13.60 -30.31
N TYR A 95 10.86 13.08 -30.55
CA TYR A 95 11.64 12.37 -29.53
C TYR A 95 12.01 13.28 -28.35
N ASP A 96 12.36 14.54 -28.62
CA ASP A 96 12.83 15.52 -27.63
C ASP A 96 11.72 16.40 -27.03
N TYR A 97 10.48 15.92 -27.00
CA TYR A 97 9.37 16.70 -26.45
C TYR A 97 9.65 17.08 -24.96
N PRO A 98 9.66 18.38 -24.62
CA PRO A 98 10.08 18.85 -23.30
C PRO A 98 8.94 18.73 -22.29
N PHE A 99 8.78 17.53 -21.72
CA PHE A 99 7.80 17.32 -20.64
C PHE A 99 8.15 18.17 -19.41
N GLN A 100 7.18 18.92 -18.89
CA GLN A 100 7.32 19.77 -17.70
C GLN A 100 7.38 18.96 -16.41
N SER A 101 6.81 17.75 -16.40
CA SER A 101 6.85 16.84 -15.26
C SER A 101 6.62 15.38 -15.67
N ASN A 102 6.98 14.44 -14.80
CA ASN A 102 6.66 13.02 -14.98
C ASN A 102 5.15 12.76 -15.01
N GLN A 103 4.35 13.57 -14.29
CA GLN A 103 2.89 13.47 -14.30
C GLN A 103 2.32 13.89 -15.65
N GLN A 104 2.79 15.01 -16.21
CA GLN A 104 2.38 15.46 -17.54
C GLN A 104 2.78 14.43 -18.60
N LYS A 105 4.01 13.89 -18.52
CA LYS A 105 4.48 12.81 -19.40
C LYS A 105 3.57 11.61 -19.37
N ALA A 106 3.24 11.11 -18.18
CA ALA A 106 2.34 9.97 -18.03
C ALA A 106 0.94 10.24 -18.60
N PHE A 107 0.41 11.45 -18.39
CA PHE A 107 -0.89 11.85 -18.93
C PHE A 107 -0.88 11.90 -20.47
N LEU A 108 0.03 12.67 -21.07
CA LEU A 108 0.09 12.86 -22.53
C LEU A 108 0.38 11.56 -23.27
N LYS A 109 1.28 10.72 -22.75
CA LYS A 109 1.58 9.40 -23.34
C LYS A 109 0.46 8.36 -23.18
N SER A 110 -0.59 8.68 -22.44
CA SER A 110 -1.79 7.84 -22.31
C SER A 110 -2.95 8.32 -23.20
N ILE A 111 -2.69 9.26 -24.11
CA ILE A 111 -3.65 9.73 -25.11
C ILE A 111 -3.37 9.00 -26.43
N TYR A 112 -4.40 8.36 -26.98
CA TYR A 112 -4.30 7.55 -28.19
C TYR A 112 -5.33 7.98 -29.23
N CYS A 113 -4.95 7.89 -30.49
CA CYS A 113 -5.84 8.07 -31.63
C CYS A 113 -6.20 6.69 -32.20
N ILE A 114 -7.49 6.41 -32.34
CA ILE A 114 -8.00 5.22 -33.04
C ILE A 114 -8.91 5.66 -34.19
N GLN A 115 -8.98 4.85 -35.24
CA GLN A 115 -9.97 5.06 -36.30
C GLN A 115 -11.30 4.41 -35.90
N VAL A 116 -12.36 5.21 -35.83
CA VAL A 116 -13.73 4.74 -35.63
C VAL A 116 -14.54 5.20 -36.83
N ASN A 117 -15.11 4.26 -37.60
CA ASN A 117 -15.82 4.56 -38.85
C ASN A 117 -15.03 5.50 -39.79
N TYR A 118 -13.74 5.21 -39.99
CA TYR A 118 -12.81 6.00 -40.82
C TYR A 118 -12.54 7.43 -40.34
N LYS A 119 -12.98 7.82 -39.13
CA LYS A 119 -12.68 9.12 -38.51
C LYS A 119 -11.70 8.96 -37.34
N PRO A 120 -10.66 9.83 -37.25
CA PRO A 120 -9.75 9.81 -36.11
C PRO A 120 -10.49 10.25 -34.85
N THR A 121 -10.52 9.37 -33.86
CA THR A 121 -11.12 9.63 -32.55
C THR A 121 -10.05 9.51 -31.48
N TRP A 122 -9.99 10.53 -30.62
CA TRP A 122 -8.98 10.63 -29.57
C TRP A 122 -9.53 10.21 -28.23
N TRP A 123 -8.73 9.47 -27.46
CA TRP A 123 -9.11 8.98 -26.15
C TRP A 123 -7.97 9.13 -25.17
N TYR A 124 -8.31 9.45 -23.93
CA TYR A 124 -7.43 9.26 -22.80
C TYR A 124 -7.70 7.88 -22.19
N VAL A 125 -6.64 7.11 -21.96
CA VAL A 125 -6.73 5.76 -21.38
C VAL A 125 -6.16 5.76 -19.97
N SER A 126 -6.93 5.24 -19.02
CA SER A 126 -6.51 5.05 -17.63
C SER A 126 -6.77 3.64 -17.12
N ALA A 127 -6.03 3.25 -16.09
CA ALA A 127 -6.30 2.07 -15.30
C ALA A 127 -7.03 2.49 -14.02
N GLU A 128 -8.24 1.98 -13.84
CA GLU A 128 -8.98 2.08 -12.59
C GLU A 128 -8.68 0.84 -11.73
N VAL A 129 -7.95 1.05 -10.64
CA VAL A 129 -7.40 -0.04 -9.83
C VAL A 129 -8.14 -0.13 -8.50
N ILE A 130 -8.61 -1.33 -8.16
CA ILE A 130 -9.10 -1.69 -6.83
C ILE A 130 -8.05 -2.58 -6.19
N THR A 131 -7.57 -2.19 -5.03
CA THR A 131 -6.58 -2.96 -4.27
C THR A 131 -7.24 -3.66 -3.11
N LEU A 132 -7.07 -4.98 -3.05
CA LEU A 132 -7.53 -5.85 -1.99
C LEU A 132 -6.34 -6.33 -1.18
N GLU A 133 -6.47 -6.26 0.15
CA GLU A 133 -5.44 -6.69 1.09
C GLU A 133 -6.02 -7.77 2.01
N ARG A 134 -5.28 -8.88 2.15
CA ARG A 134 -5.58 -9.98 3.06
C ARG A 134 -4.79 -9.84 4.35
N ASN A 135 -5.35 -10.33 5.45
CA ASN A 135 -4.60 -10.50 6.68
C ASN A 135 -3.50 -11.56 6.49
N ILE A 136 -2.29 -11.29 6.98
CA ILE A 136 -1.13 -12.18 6.84
C ILE A 136 -1.24 -13.51 7.62
N ILE A 137 -2.16 -13.60 8.58
CA ILE A 137 -2.33 -14.74 9.47
C ILE A 137 -3.39 -15.71 8.95
N ASP A 138 -4.60 -15.22 8.64
CA ASP A 138 -5.74 -16.06 8.25
C ASP A 138 -6.10 -15.98 6.76
N GLY A 139 -5.49 -15.07 5.99
CA GLY A 139 -5.73 -14.92 4.56
C GLY A 139 -7.07 -14.28 4.18
N ILE A 140 -7.82 -13.74 5.14
CA ILE A 140 -9.13 -13.10 4.91
C ILE A 140 -8.93 -11.64 4.51
N TRP A 141 -9.77 -11.12 3.59
CA TRP A 141 -9.72 -9.72 3.19
C TRP A 141 -10.02 -8.76 4.35
N ILE A 142 -9.10 -7.83 4.61
CA ILE A 142 -9.19 -6.78 5.64
C ILE A 142 -9.40 -5.38 5.04
N SER A 143 -9.15 -5.23 3.74
CA SER A 143 -9.32 -3.97 3.03
C SER A 143 -9.55 -4.22 1.54
N ALA A 144 -10.42 -3.43 0.95
CA ALA A 144 -10.60 -3.32 -0.49
C ALA A 144 -10.88 -1.85 -0.83
N LYS A 145 -10.04 -1.19 -1.62
CA LYS A 145 -10.12 0.25 -1.86
C LYS A 145 -9.84 0.59 -3.31
N LYS A 146 -10.61 1.54 -3.85
CA LYS A 146 -10.33 2.15 -5.15
C LYS A 146 -9.13 3.09 -5.03
N GLU A 147 -8.08 2.86 -5.81
CA GLU A 147 -6.93 3.76 -5.91
C GLU A 147 -7.26 4.97 -6.79
N ALA A 148 -6.43 6.02 -6.72
CA ALA A 148 -6.48 7.09 -7.70
C ALA A 148 -6.28 6.51 -9.11
N SER A 149 -7.00 7.06 -10.09
CA SER A 149 -6.90 6.65 -11.48
C SER A 149 -5.47 6.82 -11.99
N ILE A 150 -4.92 5.79 -12.63
CA ILE A 150 -3.52 5.79 -13.08
C ILE A 150 -3.52 5.95 -14.61
N PRO A 151 -2.81 6.95 -15.18
CA PRO A 151 -2.61 7.00 -16.63
C PRO A 151 -2.00 5.70 -17.15
N TYR A 152 -2.50 5.17 -18.26
CA TYR A 152 -2.09 3.85 -18.77
C TYR A 152 -0.56 3.70 -18.92
N TYR A 153 0.12 4.73 -19.42
CA TYR A 153 1.58 4.74 -19.54
C TYR A 153 2.30 4.58 -18.19
N ALA A 154 1.79 5.25 -17.14
CA ALA A 154 2.31 5.10 -15.79
C ALA A 154 1.97 3.72 -15.21
N PHE A 155 0.81 3.16 -15.54
CA PHE A 155 0.43 1.82 -15.11
C PHE A 155 1.39 0.76 -15.67
N GLN A 156 1.70 0.81 -16.96
CA GLN A 156 2.66 -0.10 -17.61
C GLN A 156 4.05 -0.03 -16.98
N SER A 157 4.48 1.17 -16.58
CA SER A 157 5.78 1.36 -15.93
C SER A 157 5.78 0.92 -14.47
N LYS A 158 4.65 1.06 -13.77
CA LYS A 158 4.49 0.75 -12.33
C LYS A 158 4.34 -0.76 -12.08
N TYR A 159 3.66 -1.47 -12.98
CA TYR A 159 3.36 -2.90 -12.83
C TYR A 159 4.05 -3.71 -13.90
N GLN A 160 4.98 -4.57 -13.50
CA GLN A 160 5.51 -5.61 -14.37
C GLN A 160 4.54 -6.78 -14.39
N LEU A 161 3.78 -6.90 -15.47
CA LEU A 161 2.81 -7.97 -15.67
C LEU A 161 3.52 -9.20 -16.24
N LYS A 162 3.33 -10.35 -15.60
CA LYS A 162 3.78 -11.65 -16.13
C LYS A 162 2.62 -12.63 -16.21
N SER A 163 2.69 -13.56 -17.16
CA SER A 163 1.80 -14.72 -17.18
C SER A 163 2.06 -15.61 -15.95
N VAL A 164 1.04 -16.38 -15.56
CA VAL A 164 1.06 -17.25 -14.36
C VAL A 164 2.19 -18.29 -14.38
N GLU A 165 2.74 -18.56 -15.56
CA GLU A 165 3.75 -19.59 -15.81
C GLU A 165 5.20 -19.09 -15.67
N GLN A 166 5.40 -17.78 -15.57
CA GLN A 166 6.74 -17.22 -15.48
C GLN A 166 7.20 -17.03 -14.02
N PRO A 167 8.47 -17.35 -13.70
CA PRO A 167 9.01 -17.13 -12.37
C PRO A 167 9.03 -15.63 -12.03
N ILE A 168 8.58 -15.33 -10.81
CA ILE A 168 8.59 -13.99 -10.23
C ILE A 168 9.99 -13.66 -9.72
N GLN A 169 10.55 -12.56 -10.20
CA GLN A 169 11.90 -12.12 -9.86
C GLN A 169 11.92 -10.93 -8.90
N SER A 170 10.78 -10.26 -8.70
CA SER A 170 10.68 -9.03 -7.91
C SER A 170 9.34 -8.93 -7.17
N PRO A 171 9.30 -8.31 -5.98
CA PRO A 171 8.07 -8.02 -5.25
C PRO A 171 7.12 -7.04 -5.97
N GLN A 172 7.59 -6.36 -7.03
CA GLN A 172 6.76 -5.47 -7.87
C GLN A 172 6.09 -6.20 -9.04
N THR A 173 6.45 -7.46 -9.29
CA THR A 173 5.88 -8.29 -10.35
C THR A 173 4.57 -8.91 -9.88
N PHE A 174 3.54 -8.84 -10.72
CA PHE A 174 2.25 -9.49 -10.46
C PHE A 174 1.99 -10.56 -11.52
N TRP A 175 1.40 -11.68 -11.09
CA TRP A 175 0.75 -12.57 -12.05
C TRP A 175 -0.52 -11.91 -12.56
N CYS A 176 -0.65 -11.84 -13.87
CA CYS A 176 -1.80 -11.28 -14.55
C CYS A 176 -2.69 -12.42 -15.05
N ILE A 177 -3.96 -12.38 -14.66
CA ILE A 177 -4.99 -13.31 -15.13
C ILE A 177 -6.16 -12.49 -15.64
N SER A 178 -6.42 -12.54 -16.96
CA SER A 178 -7.72 -12.08 -17.48
C SER A 178 -8.82 -12.98 -16.95
N LEU A 179 -10.01 -12.43 -16.72
CA LEU A 179 -11.18 -13.23 -16.42
C LEU A 179 -11.56 -14.18 -17.57
N THR A 180 -11.18 -13.84 -18.81
CA THR A 180 -11.31 -14.73 -19.98
C THR A 180 -10.27 -15.86 -20.01
N GLY A 181 -9.25 -15.82 -19.15
CA GLY A 181 -8.12 -16.76 -19.15
C GLY A 181 -7.03 -16.42 -20.17
N GLU A 182 -7.24 -15.41 -21.02
CA GLU A 182 -6.25 -14.95 -21.99
C GLU A 182 -5.23 -14.00 -21.34
N SER A 183 -4.04 -13.90 -21.92
CA SER A 183 -3.09 -12.85 -21.55
C SER A 183 -3.65 -11.48 -21.94
N LEU A 184 -3.34 -10.45 -21.15
CA LEU A 184 -3.59 -9.08 -21.60
C LEU A 184 -2.83 -8.84 -22.91
N PRO A 185 -3.45 -8.22 -23.93
CA PRO A 185 -2.74 -7.83 -25.13
C PRO A 185 -1.60 -6.85 -24.81
N ASP A 186 -0.45 -7.04 -25.45
CA ASP A 186 0.71 -6.14 -25.31
C ASP A 186 0.48 -4.78 -25.99
N ASN A 187 -0.44 -4.73 -26.96
CA ASN A 187 -0.79 -3.54 -27.71
C ASN A 187 -2.08 -2.88 -27.18
N VAL A 188 -2.04 -1.56 -27.00
CA VAL A 188 -3.18 -0.77 -26.55
C VAL A 188 -4.38 -0.86 -27.51
N ASN A 189 -4.15 -1.00 -28.82
CA ASN A 189 -5.22 -1.09 -29.82
C ASN A 189 -6.04 -2.38 -29.64
N ASP A 190 -5.39 -3.48 -29.27
CA ASP A 190 -6.05 -4.76 -29.02
C ASP A 190 -6.75 -4.77 -27.64
N LEU A 191 -6.29 -3.92 -26.72
CA LEU A 191 -6.94 -3.69 -25.43
C LEU A 191 -8.20 -2.81 -25.56
N PHE A 192 -8.28 -1.93 -26.55
CA PHE A 192 -9.34 -0.93 -26.71
C PHE A 192 -10.79 -1.48 -26.71
N PRO A 193 -11.08 -2.63 -27.37
CA PRO A 193 -12.38 -3.29 -27.29
C PRO A 193 -12.73 -3.78 -25.88
N LEU A 194 -11.72 -4.13 -25.09
CA LEU A 194 -11.84 -4.63 -23.72
C LEU A 194 -11.92 -3.50 -22.68
N MET A 195 -11.78 -2.22 -23.09
CA MET A 195 -11.88 -1.07 -22.19
C MET A 195 -13.32 -0.63 -21.97
N ALA A 196 -13.67 -0.34 -20.72
CA ALA A 196 -14.91 0.32 -20.38
C ALA A 196 -14.85 1.81 -20.78
N GLN A 197 -15.94 2.33 -21.31
CA GLN A 197 -16.07 3.78 -21.50
C GLN A 197 -16.64 4.40 -20.23
N ILE A 198 -15.87 5.30 -19.61
CA ILE A 198 -16.22 5.90 -18.31
C ILE A 198 -16.23 7.43 -18.43
N PRO A 199 -17.16 8.16 -17.78
CA PRO A 199 -17.13 9.62 -17.75
C PRO A 199 -15.86 10.17 -17.06
N SER A 200 -15.41 11.37 -17.47
CA SER A 200 -14.11 11.93 -17.04
C SER A 200 -13.99 12.31 -15.55
N LYS A 201 -15.06 12.21 -14.76
CA LYS A 201 -15.08 12.49 -13.31
C LYS A 201 -16.16 11.66 -12.61
N SER A 202 -15.92 10.37 -12.47
CA SER A 202 -16.92 9.44 -11.92
C SER A 202 -16.50 8.90 -10.55
N THR A 203 -17.29 9.15 -9.51
CA THR A 203 -17.19 8.45 -8.21
C THR A 203 -17.85 7.08 -8.25
N ILE A 204 -18.56 6.75 -9.34
CA ILE A 204 -19.37 5.53 -9.49
C ILE A 204 -18.60 4.28 -9.10
N LEU A 205 -17.32 4.16 -9.52
CA LEU A 205 -16.51 2.99 -9.18
C LEU A 205 -16.19 2.91 -7.68
N ALA A 206 -15.86 4.03 -7.04
CA ALA A 206 -15.60 4.07 -5.60
C ALA A 206 -16.86 3.72 -4.80
N ASP A 207 -18.01 4.26 -5.22
CA ASP A 207 -19.30 4.00 -4.57
C ASP A 207 -19.72 2.53 -4.74
N ALA A 208 -19.54 1.97 -5.94
CA ALA A 208 -19.81 0.56 -6.22
C ALA A 208 -18.88 -0.37 -5.41
N VAL A 209 -17.59 -0.07 -5.33
CA VAL A 209 -16.63 -0.79 -4.47
C VAL A 209 -17.07 -0.76 -3.02
N SER A 210 -17.48 0.41 -2.51
CA SER A 210 -17.98 0.54 -1.14
C SER A 210 -19.21 -0.34 -0.89
N LYS A 211 -20.14 -0.42 -1.84
CA LYS A 211 -21.33 -1.28 -1.75
C LYS A 211 -20.98 -2.76 -1.78
N VAL A 212 -20.10 -3.20 -2.70
CA VAL A 212 -19.63 -4.60 -2.72
C VAL A 212 -18.98 -4.96 -1.39
N ASN A 213 -18.10 -4.10 -0.90
CA ASN A 213 -17.41 -4.28 0.38
C ASN A 213 -18.37 -4.46 1.55
N GLN A 214 -19.45 -3.68 1.62
CA GLN A 214 -20.51 -3.86 2.61
C GLN A 214 -21.19 -5.22 2.48
N ASN A 215 -21.55 -5.63 1.25
CA ASN A 215 -22.24 -6.90 0.99
C ASN A 215 -21.42 -8.13 1.38
N ILE A 216 -20.10 -8.10 1.15
CA ILE A 216 -19.19 -9.21 1.49
C ILE A 216 -18.58 -9.07 2.90
N GLY A 217 -18.96 -8.03 3.65
CA GLY A 217 -18.53 -7.83 5.03
C GLY A 217 -17.10 -7.30 5.23
N ILE A 218 -16.48 -6.72 4.20
CA ILE A 218 -15.23 -5.94 4.29
C ILE A 218 -15.59 -4.50 4.68
N SER A 219 -15.86 -4.22 5.95
CA SER A 219 -16.14 -2.85 6.41
C SER A 219 -15.05 -2.37 7.35
N ALA A 220 -13.87 -2.03 6.80
CA ALA A 220 -12.72 -1.53 7.56
C ALA A 220 -12.23 -2.42 8.73
N LYS A 221 -12.77 -3.64 8.84
CA LYS A 221 -12.40 -4.67 9.83
C LYS A 221 -10.89 -4.80 9.82
N ASP A 222 -10.30 -4.25 10.87
CA ASP A 222 -8.87 -4.16 11.11
C ASP A 222 -8.00 -3.95 9.87
N SER A 223 -8.30 -2.89 9.11
CA SER A 223 -7.44 -2.46 7.98
C SER A 223 -5.97 -2.20 8.36
N ASN A 224 -5.66 -2.13 9.65
CA ASN A 224 -4.31 -2.01 10.18
C ASN A 224 -3.74 -3.35 10.73
N SER A 225 -4.43 -4.49 10.66
CA SER A 225 -3.97 -5.77 11.25
C SER A 225 -2.58 -6.17 10.78
N ASN A 226 -2.29 -6.03 9.48
CA ASN A 226 -0.98 -6.33 8.93
C ASN A 226 0.09 -5.36 9.47
N GLN A 227 -0.24 -4.08 9.58
CA GLN A 227 0.65 -3.07 10.14
C GLN A 227 0.90 -3.29 11.63
N ILE A 228 -0.15 -3.65 12.41
CA ILE A 228 -0.05 -4.00 13.83
C ILE A 228 0.85 -5.23 13.98
N SER A 229 0.58 -6.29 13.23
CA SER A 229 1.35 -7.54 13.27
C SER A 229 2.80 -7.32 12.88
N SER A 230 3.07 -6.49 11.86
CA SER A 230 4.42 -6.10 11.46
C SER A 230 5.14 -5.35 12.57
N CYS A 231 4.48 -4.36 13.20
CA CYS A 231 5.03 -3.63 14.34
C CYS A 231 5.31 -4.56 15.52
N LEU A 232 4.36 -5.41 15.91
CA LEU A 232 4.52 -6.37 17.01
C LEU A 232 5.66 -7.35 16.73
N ARG A 233 5.74 -7.88 15.51
CA ARG A 233 6.85 -8.77 15.10
C ARG A 233 8.19 -8.06 15.20
N LEU A 234 8.30 -6.83 14.72
CA LEU A 234 9.53 -6.04 14.81
C LEU A 234 9.88 -5.77 16.28
N ILE A 235 8.94 -5.24 17.07
CA ILE A 235 9.15 -4.88 18.48
C ILE A 235 9.56 -6.11 19.32
N ASN A 236 9.00 -7.29 19.03
CA ASN A 236 9.30 -8.53 19.77
C ASN A 236 10.51 -9.30 19.22
N SER A 237 11.05 -8.93 18.06
CA SER A 237 12.29 -9.51 17.54
C SER A 237 13.49 -8.90 18.28
N PRO A 238 14.53 -9.67 18.68
CA PRO A 238 15.70 -9.08 19.32
C PRO A 238 16.49 -8.17 18.36
N LEU A 239 17.10 -7.11 18.90
CA LEU A 239 18.11 -6.34 18.15
C LEU A 239 19.38 -7.19 17.97
N ASN A 240 19.88 -7.28 16.73
CA ASN A 240 21.16 -7.91 16.44
C ASN A 240 22.27 -6.85 16.50
N GLY A 241 22.81 -6.60 17.70
CA GLY A 241 23.91 -5.66 17.93
C GLY A 241 23.71 -4.79 19.16
N LYS A 242 24.51 -3.72 19.28
CA LYS A 242 24.43 -2.77 20.39
C LYS A 242 23.53 -1.60 19.99
N ILE A 243 22.52 -1.29 20.81
CA ILE A 243 21.66 -0.10 20.62
C ILE A 243 22.41 1.22 20.89
N TYR A 244 23.45 1.19 21.72
CA TYR A 244 24.12 2.39 22.22
C TYR A 244 24.62 3.37 21.13
N PRO A 245 25.26 2.93 20.03
CA PRO A 245 25.67 3.86 18.96
C PRO A 245 24.48 4.58 18.32
N LEU A 246 23.42 3.84 18.00
CA LEU A 246 22.18 4.38 17.42
C LEU A 246 21.50 5.35 18.40
N TYR A 247 21.46 4.99 19.68
CA TYR A 247 20.98 5.88 20.73
C TYR A 247 21.78 7.17 20.81
N LYS A 248 23.12 7.12 20.80
CA LYS A 248 23.96 8.31 20.92
C LYS A 248 23.71 9.27 19.75
N GLU A 249 23.62 8.72 18.54
CA GLU A 249 23.35 9.48 17.33
C GLU A 249 21.95 10.11 17.34
N LEU A 250 20.91 9.31 17.65
CA LEU A 250 19.54 9.83 17.72
C LEU A 250 19.34 10.79 18.88
N LYS A 251 19.97 10.56 20.04
CA LYS A 251 19.93 11.49 21.18
C LYS A 251 20.46 12.86 20.81
N GLN A 252 21.65 12.92 20.18
CA GLN A 252 22.21 14.19 19.73
C GLN A 252 21.28 14.91 18.75
N PHE A 253 20.66 14.18 17.83
CA PHE A 253 19.71 14.75 16.89
C PHE A 253 18.45 15.26 17.58
N ILE A 254 17.78 14.44 18.40
CA ILE A 254 16.58 14.81 19.15
C ILE A 254 16.83 16.04 20.02
N SER A 255 17.96 16.09 20.74
CA SER A 255 18.32 17.25 21.56
C SER A 255 18.55 18.53 20.76
N ARG A 256 18.99 18.42 19.50
CA ARG A 256 19.14 19.58 18.60
C ARG A 256 17.82 20.01 17.97
N THR A 257 16.97 19.04 17.61
CA THR A 257 15.66 19.30 17.01
C THR A 257 14.67 19.85 18.03
N TYR A 258 14.78 19.43 19.28
CA TYR A 258 13.89 19.79 20.38
C TYR A 258 14.70 20.23 21.62
N PRO A 259 15.45 21.36 21.55
CA PRO A 259 16.24 21.87 22.67
C PRO A 259 15.34 22.34 23.81
N TYR A 260 15.81 22.32 25.07
CA TYR A 260 15.18 23.18 26.08
C TYR A 260 15.72 24.58 25.93
N ALA A 261 14.82 25.53 25.83
CA ALA A 261 14.88 26.74 26.62
C ALA A 261 13.43 27.20 26.79
N ASP A 262 13.18 28.02 27.81
CA ASP A 262 11.87 28.55 28.15
C ASP A 262 11.07 28.97 26.91
N ASP A 263 9.79 28.60 26.94
CA ASP A 263 8.74 28.80 25.94
C ASP A 263 8.67 27.78 24.76
N GLU A 264 7.90 26.75 25.07
CA GLU A 264 7.00 25.94 24.24
C GLU A 264 7.48 24.73 23.41
N HIS A 265 8.74 24.56 22.99
CA HIS A 265 9.12 23.34 22.22
C HIS A 265 10.47 22.65 22.55
N GLY A 266 10.44 21.55 23.32
CA GLY A 266 11.63 20.74 23.70
C GLY A 266 11.35 19.30 24.16
N ALA A 267 12.36 18.40 24.13
CA ALA A 267 12.24 16.98 24.52
C ALA A 267 13.15 16.60 25.71
N PHE A 268 12.62 16.05 26.82
CA PHE A 268 13.35 15.63 28.03
C PHE A 268 13.46 14.18 28.45
N ASN A 269 14.49 13.93 29.27
CA ASN A 269 14.83 12.62 29.84
C ASN A 269 15.14 11.55 28.77
N ILE A 270 15.90 11.93 27.73
CA ILE A 270 16.28 11.00 26.66
C ILE A 270 17.20 9.91 27.21
N SER A 271 16.64 8.70 27.26
CA SER A 271 17.28 7.49 27.75
C SER A 271 17.07 6.35 26.76
N TYR A 272 17.81 5.28 26.90
CA TYR A 272 17.49 4.02 26.25
C TYR A 272 17.44 2.91 27.29
N LYS A 273 16.53 1.96 27.09
CA LYS A 273 16.43 0.76 27.91
C LYS A 273 15.90 -0.36 27.04
N ASP A 274 16.54 -1.52 27.14
CA ASP A 274 16.32 -2.66 26.25
C ASP A 274 16.52 -2.23 24.79
N ASP A 275 15.57 -2.55 23.91
CA ASP A 275 15.60 -2.22 22.50
C ASP A 275 14.83 -0.91 22.19
N ALA A 276 14.70 0.02 23.14
CA ALA A 276 13.93 1.24 22.97
C ALA A 276 14.65 2.50 23.46
N ILE A 277 14.51 3.58 22.72
CA ILE A 277 14.89 4.95 23.09
C ILE A 277 13.61 5.66 23.55
N ARG A 278 13.65 6.24 24.74
CA ARG A 278 12.51 6.87 25.41
C ARG A 278 12.83 8.29 25.81
N PHE A 279 11.84 9.15 25.68
CA PHE A 279 11.90 10.54 26.13
C PHE A 279 10.49 11.09 26.30
N GLN A 280 10.40 12.23 26.95
CA GLN A 280 9.18 12.97 27.18
C GLN A 280 9.21 14.21 26.31
N LEU A 281 8.14 14.45 25.56
CA LEU A 281 7.90 15.73 24.90
C LEU A 281 7.37 16.72 25.94
N GLN A 282 7.56 18.02 25.69
CA GLN A 282 7.13 19.07 26.61
C GLN A 282 5.63 19.06 26.93
N ASP A 283 4.78 18.64 25.99
CA ASP A 283 3.34 18.45 26.23
C ASP A 283 3.00 17.25 27.14
N GLY A 284 4.01 16.65 27.78
CA GLY A 284 3.88 15.53 28.68
C GLY A 284 3.80 14.17 27.98
N ARG A 285 3.70 14.13 26.64
CA ARG A 285 3.62 12.86 25.92
C ARG A 285 4.94 12.10 26.01
N LYS A 286 4.84 10.82 26.38
CA LYS A 286 5.98 9.89 26.35
C LYS A 286 6.18 9.37 24.93
N ALA A 287 7.33 9.70 24.34
CA ALA A 287 7.78 9.16 23.08
C ALA A 287 8.61 7.90 23.29
N GLU A 288 8.37 6.89 22.46
CA GLU A 288 9.11 5.63 22.47
C GLU A 288 9.45 5.25 21.02
N ILE A 289 10.73 4.99 20.79
CA ILE A 289 11.28 4.54 19.51
C ILE A 289 11.91 3.17 19.76
N PHE A 290 11.29 2.12 19.24
CA PHE A 290 11.87 0.78 19.26
C PHE A 290 12.91 0.64 18.15
N VAL A 291 14.08 0.08 18.46
CA VAL A 291 15.21 -0.09 17.55
C VAL A 291 15.40 -1.58 17.27
N LYS A 292 15.39 -1.97 15.99
CA LYS A 292 15.41 -3.38 15.54
C LYS A 292 16.28 -3.58 14.31
N GLY A 293 16.55 -4.83 13.97
CA GLY A 293 17.42 -5.19 12.85
C GLY A 293 18.88 -5.28 13.25
N ASN A 294 19.79 -4.86 12.37
CA ASN A 294 21.23 -4.82 12.63
C ASN A 294 21.73 -3.37 12.65
N ALA A 295 22.93 -3.15 13.20
CA ALA A 295 23.49 -1.80 13.36
C ALA A 295 23.73 -1.05 12.03
N LEU A 296 23.96 -1.78 10.92
CA LEU A 296 24.22 -1.19 9.60
C LEU A 296 22.93 -0.79 8.86
N SER A 297 21.83 -1.50 9.12
CA SER A 297 20.52 -1.29 8.52
C SER A 297 19.43 -1.38 9.59
N PRO A 298 19.41 -0.43 10.55
CA PRO A 298 18.44 -0.43 11.61
C PRO A 298 17.04 -0.13 11.08
N THR A 299 16.04 -0.73 11.71
CA THR A 299 14.62 -0.42 11.51
C THR A 299 14.05 0.07 12.82
N PHE A 300 13.33 1.18 12.76
CA PHE A 300 12.70 1.81 13.91
C PHE A 300 11.19 1.60 13.86
N VAL A 301 10.58 1.43 15.02
CA VAL A 301 9.11 1.45 15.17
C VAL A 301 8.74 2.53 16.16
N SER A 302 7.88 3.45 15.75
CA SER A 302 7.38 4.53 16.63
C SER A 302 5.99 4.96 16.17
N GLY A 303 5.07 5.11 17.13
CA GLY A 303 3.71 5.58 16.88
C GLY A 303 2.87 4.73 15.90
N GLY A 304 3.22 3.45 15.70
CA GLY A 304 2.57 2.58 14.71
C GLY A 304 3.17 2.64 13.31
N TYR A 305 4.27 3.35 13.12
CA TYR A 305 5.00 3.44 11.85
C TYR A 305 6.33 2.70 11.92
N THR A 306 6.74 2.15 10.78
CA THR A 306 8.04 1.50 10.60
C THR A 306 8.92 2.41 9.74
N VAL A 307 10.09 2.81 10.26
CA VAL A 307 11.04 3.68 9.57
C VAL A 307 12.36 2.94 9.36
N LYS A 308 12.83 2.83 8.11
CA LYS A 308 14.05 2.09 7.77
C LYS A 308 15.23 3.04 7.62
N GLY A 309 16.30 2.78 8.37
CA GLY A 309 17.54 3.56 8.33
C GLY A 309 17.52 4.79 9.24
N VAL A 310 18.72 5.21 9.66
CA VAL A 310 18.90 6.33 10.60
C VAL A 310 18.50 7.66 9.98
N SER A 311 18.86 7.92 8.72
CA SER A 311 18.55 9.17 8.03
C SER A 311 17.04 9.41 7.93
N ALA A 312 16.27 8.40 7.52
CA ALA A 312 14.81 8.50 7.47
C ALA A 312 14.21 8.69 8.87
N MET A 313 14.81 8.10 9.91
CA MET A 313 14.36 8.31 11.28
C MET A 313 14.61 9.75 11.76
N LYS A 314 15.76 10.34 11.41
CA LYS A 314 16.04 11.75 11.70
C LYS A 314 15.04 12.67 11.01
N GLU A 315 14.70 12.41 9.75
CA GLU A 315 13.67 13.15 9.04
C GLU A 315 12.29 13.00 9.71
N ALA A 316 11.91 11.77 10.10
CA ALA A 316 10.66 11.53 10.82
C ALA A 316 10.59 12.27 12.17
N ILE A 317 11.73 12.35 12.88
CA ILE A 317 11.89 13.12 14.12
C ILE A 317 11.76 14.62 13.84
N ALA A 318 12.40 15.14 12.80
CA ALA A 318 12.33 16.56 12.41
C ALA A 318 10.88 17.00 12.10
N ASN A 319 10.13 16.13 11.42
CA ASN A 319 8.75 16.41 11.03
C ASN A 319 7.73 16.11 12.15
N GLY A 320 8.17 15.60 13.30
CA GLY A 320 7.31 15.23 14.45
C GLY A 320 6.34 14.05 14.20
N ASN A 321 6.33 13.48 12.99
CA ASN A 321 5.39 12.45 12.57
C ASN A 321 5.54 11.16 13.36
N CYS A 322 6.76 10.78 13.76
CA CYS A 322 6.99 9.57 14.54
C CYS A 322 6.39 9.62 15.96
N PHE A 323 6.05 10.81 16.46
CA PHE A 323 5.48 10.99 17.80
C PHE A 323 3.95 11.02 17.83
N ARG A 324 3.31 11.14 16.66
CA ARG A 324 1.86 11.03 16.55
C ARG A 324 1.49 9.56 16.51
N LYS A 325 1.16 9.01 17.67
CA LYS A 325 0.72 7.62 17.76
C LYS A 325 -0.61 7.44 17.05
N THR A 326 -0.70 6.44 16.20
CA THR A 326 -1.98 6.03 15.64
C THR A 326 -2.87 5.44 16.74
N THR A 327 -4.17 5.69 16.70
CA THR A 327 -5.14 5.19 17.70
C THR A 327 -5.06 3.68 17.87
N TRP A 328 -4.85 2.94 16.78
CA TRP A 328 -4.71 1.49 16.81
C TRP A 328 -3.43 1.03 17.51
N PHE A 329 -2.35 1.82 17.48
CA PHE A 329 -1.09 1.41 18.09
C PHE A 329 -1.18 1.41 19.62
N ASP A 330 -1.86 2.39 20.21
CA ASP A 330 -2.07 2.41 21.67
C ASP A 330 -3.14 1.39 22.12
N THR A 331 -4.21 1.21 21.34
CA THR A 331 -5.34 0.35 21.75
C THR A 331 -5.15 -1.13 21.42
N LYS A 332 -4.34 -1.45 20.39
CA LYS A 332 -4.15 -2.82 19.91
C LYS A 332 -2.71 -3.27 20.03
N ALA A 333 -1.73 -2.52 19.51
CA ALA A 333 -0.34 -3.00 19.51
C ALA A 333 0.32 -2.95 20.91
N SER A 334 0.26 -1.80 21.57
CA SER A 334 0.97 -1.53 22.82
C SER A 334 0.62 -2.48 23.97
N PRO A 335 -0.64 -2.90 24.18
CA PRO A 335 -1.01 -3.86 25.23
C PRO A 335 -0.33 -5.23 25.11
N TYR A 336 0.08 -5.65 23.91
CA TYR A 336 0.69 -6.97 23.66
C TYR A 336 2.21 -6.91 23.46
N ILE A 337 2.85 -5.78 23.77
CA ILE A 337 4.31 -5.69 23.76
C ILE A 337 4.84 -6.43 25.00
N LEU A 338 5.44 -7.61 24.78
CA LEU A 338 6.07 -8.36 25.84
C LEU A 338 7.37 -7.69 26.25
N ARG A 339 7.29 -6.85 27.28
CA ARG A 339 8.48 -6.37 27.99
C ARG A 339 8.91 -7.50 28.91
N LYS A 340 10.07 -8.12 28.65
CA LYS A 340 10.64 -9.10 29.60
C LYS A 340 10.67 -8.46 30.99
N SER A 341 9.98 -9.06 31.96
CA SER A 341 10.27 -8.77 33.36
C SER A 341 11.70 -9.21 33.61
N ARG A 342 12.52 -8.33 34.20
CA ARG A 342 13.78 -8.80 34.77
C ARG A 342 13.40 -9.81 35.86
N LYS A 343 14.03 -10.98 35.84
CA LYS A 343 14.24 -11.73 37.08
C LYS A 343 14.78 -10.72 38.07
N GLU A 344 13.99 -10.38 39.08
CA GLU A 344 14.49 -9.67 40.24
C GLU A 344 15.67 -10.49 40.74
N ASN A 345 16.87 -9.90 40.68
CA ASN A 345 17.97 -10.43 41.45
C ASN A 345 17.49 -10.34 42.89
N LYS A 346 17.14 -11.48 43.49
CA LYS A 346 16.93 -11.56 44.94
C LYS A 346 18.17 -10.94 45.59
N PRO A 347 18.01 -9.95 46.47
CA PRO A 347 19.14 -9.46 47.25
C PRO A 347 19.72 -10.66 48.00
N LYS A 348 21.05 -10.82 47.90
CA LYS A 348 21.80 -11.76 48.71
C LYS A 348 21.79 -11.31 50.17
#